data_AF-A0A3M1VGR7-F1
#
_entry.id   AF-A0A3M1VGR7-F1
#
_cell.length_a   1.000
_cell.length_b   1.000
_cell.length_c   1.000
_cell.angle_alpha   90.00
_cell.angle_beta   90.00
_cell.angle_gamma   90.00
#
_symmetry.space_group_name_H-M   'P 1'
#
loop_
_entity.id
_entity.type
_entity.pdbx_description
1 polymer ?
#
loop_
_entity_poly.entity_id
_entity_poly.type
_entity_poly.pdbx_seq_one_letter_code
_entity_poly.pdbx_strand_id
1 'polypeptide(L)'
;MSEIELKQKLLAGRAYRIFVGQLPGQMEEVRSVVESENNVPEQALKAASILHNIKGAAGVFGFTELGHIAAELEKLIKEQGGDITKFTKELDALFKSLERIVSSLPAPVSLEDNE
;
A
#
# COMPACT_ATOMS: atom_id res chain seq x y z
N MET A 1 0.60 -19.54 23.70
CA MET A 1 1.11 -18.78 22.55
C MET A 1 1.03 -17.31 22.91
N SER A 2 2.18 -16.66 23.01
CA SER A 2 2.32 -15.23 23.30
C SER A 2 1.92 -14.38 22.10
N GLU A 3 1.66 -13.08 22.33
CA GLU A 3 1.38 -12.11 21.27
C GLU A 3 2.54 -12.02 20.25
N ILE A 4 3.78 -12.19 20.72
CA ILE A 4 5.00 -12.17 19.91
C ILE A 4 5.01 -13.36 18.93
N GLU A 5 4.72 -14.56 19.41
CA GLU A 5 4.65 -15.76 18.56
C GLU A 5 3.54 -15.66 17.50
N LEU A 6 2.40 -15.04 17.85
CA LEU A 6 1.30 -14.83 16.89
C LEU A 6 1.70 -13.85 15.77
N LYS A 7 2.35 -12.73 16.12
CA LYS A 7 2.86 -11.76 15.13
C LYS A 7 3.92 -12.41 14.23
N GLN A 8 4.85 -13.18 14.79
CA GLN A 8 5.85 -13.90 14.01
C GLN A 8 5.23 -14.89 13.02
N LYS A 9 4.24 -15.69 13.46
CA LYS A 9 3.52 -16.61 12.56
C LYS A 9 2.78 -15.89 11.45
N LEU A 10 2.19 -14.73 11.74
CA LEU A 10 1.49 -13.92 10.75
C LEU A 10 2.46 -13.39 9.67
N LEU A 11 3.62 -12.87 10.09
CA LEU A 11 4.67 -12.37 9.20
C LEU A 11 5.42 -13.48 8.46
N ALA A 12 5.49 -14.69 9.02
CA ALA A 12 6.04 -15.86 8.35
C ALA A 12 5.03 -16.54 7.41
N GLY A 13 3.78 -16.07 7.39
CA GLY A 13 2.71 -16.63 6.59
C GLY A 13 2.85 -16.36 5.09
N ARG A 14 2.37 -17.29 4.26
CA ARG A 14 2.34 -17.14 2.79
C ARG A 14 1.58 -15.88 2.35
N ALA A 15 0.52 -15.51 3.07
CA ALA A 15 -0.27 -14.32 2.77
C ALA A 15 0.56 -13.05 2.91
N TYR A 16 1.39 -12.93 3.96
CA TYR A 16 2.25 -11.77 4.16
C TYR A 16 3.35 -11.68 3.10
N ARG A 17 3.97 -12.82 2.75
CA ARG A 17 4.93 -12.89 1.63
C ARG A 17 4.35 -12.39 0.31
N ILE A 18 3.14 -12.83 -0.02
CA ILE A 18 2.45 -12.38 -1.25
C ILE A 18 2.19 -10.88 -1.18
N PHE A 19 1.65 -10.40 -0.05
CA PHE A 19 1.37 -8.98 0.15
C PHE A 19 2.61 -8.12 -0.06
N VAL A 20 3.68 -8.36 0.71
CA VAL A 20 4.93 -7.56 0.60
C VAL A 20 5.57 -7.71 -0.77
N GLY A 21 5.54 -8.91 -1.37
CA GLY A 21 6.09 -9.15 -2.70
C GLY A 21 5.36 -8.41 -3.83
N GLN A 22 4.08 -8.07 -3.65
CA GLN A 22 3.29 -7.32 -4.62
C GLN A 22 3.46 -5.80 -4.48
N LEU A 23 3.82 -5.32 -3.29
CA LEU A 23 3.91 -3.89 -3.00
C LEU A 23 4.80 -3.11 -3.98
N PRO A 24 6.01 -3.56 -4.39
CA PRO A 24 6.84 -2.78 -5.30
C PRO A 24 6.15 -2.44 -6.62
N GLY A 25 5.52 -3.41 -7.27
CA GLY A 25 4.79 -3.19 -8.52
C GLY A 25 3.54 -2.35 -8.32
N GLN A 26 2.81 -2.57 -7.21
CA GLN A 26 1.65 -1.77 -6.87
C GLN A 26 2.00 -0.31 -6.60
N MET A 27 3.11 -0.04 -5.90
CA MET A 27 3.59 1.30 -5.60
C MET A 27 4.05 2.02 -6.87
N GLU A 28 4.67 1.32 -7.82
CA GLU A 28 5.04 1.91 -9.11
C GLU A 28 3.81 2.29 -9.94
N GLU A 29 2.77 1.45 -9.95
CA GLU A 29 1.52 1.79 -10.64
C GLU A 29 0.86 3.03 -10.03
N VAL A 30 0.82 3.15 -8.70
CA VAL A 30 0.28 4.35 -8.02
C VAL A 30 1.17 5.57 -8.27
N ARG A 31 2.50 5.41 -8.24
CA ARG A 31 3.46 6.48 -8.55
C ARG A 31 3.20 7.05 -9.94
N SER A 32 3.08 6.19 -10.95
CA SER A 32 2.90 6.59 -12.35
C SER A 32 1.67 7.49 -12.54
N VAL A 33 0.66 7.30 -11.69
CA VAL A 33 -0.57 8.07 -11.70
C VAL A 33 -0.41 9.37 -10.91
N VAL A 34 0.20 9.30 -9.74
CA VAL A 34 0.46 10.46 -8.87
C VAL A 34 1.41 11.44 -9.54
N GLU A 35 2.48 11.00 -10.20
CA GLU A 35 3.49 11.88 -10.80
C GLU A 35 3.16 12.32 -12.24
N SER A 36 2.15 11.73 -12.88
CA SER A 36 1.78 12.08 -14.25
C SER A 36 0.90 13.32 -14.32
N GLU A 37 1.32 14.29 -15.14
CA GLU A 37 0.51 15.47 -15.50
C GLU A 37 -0.60 15.14 -16.51
N ASN A 38 -0.58 13.94 -17.11
CA ASN A 38 -1.49 13.51 -18.16
C ASN A 38 -2.12 12.14 -17.85
N ASN A 39 -2.46 11.90 -16.58
CA ASN A 39 -3.21 10.71 -16.21
C ASN A 39 -4.61 10.74 -16.84
N VAL A 40 -5.10 9.56 -17.24
CA VAL A 40 -6.50 9.40 -17.64
C VAL A 40 -7.32 8.83 -16.48
N PRO A 41 -8.63 9.14 -16.37
CA PRO A 41 -9.46 8.69 -15.25
C PRO A 41 -9.41 7.19 -14.98
N GLU A 42 -9.27 6.36 -16.02
CA GLU A 42 -9.14 4.91 -15.87
C GLU A 42 -7.87 4.51 -15.08
N GLN A 43 -6.74 5.16 -15.34
CA GLN A 43 -5.49 4.89 -14.63
C GLN A 43 -5.60 5.32 -13.16
N ALA A 44 -6.23 6.47 -12.92
CA ALA A 44 -6.50 6.95 -11.57
C ALA A 44 -7.42 5.99 -10.78
N LEU A 45 -8.49 5.50 -11.39
CA LEU A 45 -9.37 4.50 -10.77
C LEU A 45 -8.66 3.16 -10.52
N LYS A 46 -7.74 2.77 -11.40
CA LYS A 46 -6.88 1.61 -11.19
C LYS A 46 -5.98 1.81 -9.96
N ALA A 47 -5.32 2.96 -9.83
CA ALA A 47 -4.53 3.30 -8.65
C ALA A 47 -5.39 3.29 -7.36
N ALA A 48 -6.60 3.85 -7.41
CA ALA A 48 -7.53 3.80 -6.29
C ALA A 48 -7.91 2.35 -5.89
N SER A 49 -8.04 1.44 -6.85
CA SER A 49 -8.30 0.02 -6.59
C SER A 49 -7.10 -0.69 -5.95
N ILE A 50 -5.88 -0.33 -6.35
CA ILE A 50 -4.64 -0.83 -5.71
C ILE A 50 -4.57 -0.37 -4.26
N LEU A 51 -4.80 0.92 -4.00
CA LEU A 51 -4.81 1.50 -2.66
C LEU A 51 -5.88 0.85 -1.77
N HIS A 52 -7.05 0.55 -2.34
CA HIS A 52 -8.10 -0.21 -1.64
C HIS A 52 -7.61 -1.58 -1.16
N ASN A 53 -6.89 -2.30 -2.02
CA ASN A 53 -6.32 -3.61 -1.69
C ASN A 53 -5.21 -3.50 -0.64
N ILE A 54 -4.32 -2.50 -0.76
CA ILE A 54 -3.26 -2.23 0.23
C ILE A 54 -3.89 -1.94 1.59
N LYS A 55 -4.91 -1.09 1.65
CA LYS A 55 -5.66 -0.80 2.88
C LYS A 55 -6.25 -2.07 3.51
N GLY A 56 -6.91 -2.90 2.70
CA GLY A 56 -7.50 -4.16 3.18
C GLY A 56 -6.45 -5.11 3.76
N ALA A 57 -5.35 -5.33 3.04
CA ALA A 57 -4.25 -6.17 3.49
C ALA A 57 -3.56 -5.60 4.75
N ALA A 58 -3.34 -4.29 4.79
CA ALA A 58 -2.78 -3.61 5.96
C ALA A 58 -3.62 -3.84 7.22
N GLY A 59 -4.95 -3.83 7.09
CA GLY A 59 -5.87 -4.17 8.19
C GLY A 59 -5.71 -5.60 8.69
N VAL A 60 -5.52 -6.58 7.80
CA VAL A 60 -5.30 -7.99 8.16
C VAL A 60 -4.00 -8.17 8.95
N PHE A 61 -2.94 -7.44 8.58
CA PHE A 61 -1.64 -7.54 9.21
C PHE A 61 -1.41 -6.57 10.37
N GLY A 62 -2.41 -5.74 10.71
CA GLY A 62 -2.33 -4.78 11.80
C GLY A 62 -1.47 -3.54 11.51
N PHE A 63 -1.17 -3.24 10.24
CA PHE A 63 -0.48 -2.02 9.84
C PHE A 63 -1.47 -0.85 9.71
N THR A 64 -1.99 -0.39 10.85
CA THR A 64 -3.04 0.65 10.89
C THR A 64 -2.65 1.93 10.16
N GLU A 65 -1.42 2.41 10.34
CA GLU A 65 -0.94 3.62 9.68
C GLU A 65 -0.88 3.46 8.16
N LEU A 66 -0.35 2.33 7.66
CA LEU A 66 -0.35 1.99 6.23
C LEU A 66 -1.78 2.00 5.67
N GLY A 67 -2.71 1.40 6.40
CA GLY A 67 -4.12 1.35 6.02
C GLY A 67 -4.77 2.72 5.95
N HIS A 68 -4.49 3.61 6.91
CA HIS A 68 -5.02 4.97 6.93
C HIS A 68 -4.50 5.80 5.74
N ILE A 69 -3.19 5.80 5.49
CA ILE A 69 -2.62 6.58 4.37
C ILE A 69 -3.13 6.06 3.03
N ALA A 70 -3.22 4.74 2.86
CA ALA A 70 -3.79 4.15 1.65
C ALA A 70 -5.26 4.56 1.45
N ALA A 71 -6.04 4.63 2.53
CA ALA A 71 -7.43 5.07 2.48
C ALA A 71 -7.57 6.56 2.13
N GLU A 72 -6.71 7.43 2.67
CA GLU A 72 -6.71 8.85 2.35
C GLU A 72 -6.36 9.10 0.88
N LEU A 73 -5.32 8.43 0.36
CA LEU A 73 -4.97 8.48 -1.07
C LEU A 73 -6.11 7.95 -1.95
N GLU A 74 -6.69 6.80 -1.60
CA GLU A 74 -7.83 6.21 -2.33
C GLU A 74 -8.98 7.22 -2.43
N LYS A 75 -9.29 7.87 -1.30
CA LYS A 75 -10.37 8.86 -1.21
C LYS A 75 -10.09 10.07 -2.10
N LEU A 76 -8.90 10.68 -2.00
CA LEU A 76 -8.57 11.86 -2.80
C LEU A 76 -8.64 11.59 -4.31
N ILE A 77 -8.13 10.44 -4.75
CA ILE A 77 -8.19 10.05 -6.17
C ILE A 77 -9.65 9.89 -6.63
N LYS A 78 -10.50 9.29 -5.80
CA LYS A 78 -11.93 9.10 -6.11
C LYS A 78 -12.73 10.41 -6.08
N GLU A 79 -12.43 11.31 -5.15
CA GLU A 79 -13.12 12.61 -5.02
C GLU A 79 -12.90 13.51 -6.23
N GLN A 80 -11.75 13.39 -6.89
CA GLN A 80 -11.48 14.05 -8.17
C GLN A 80 -12.11 13.34 -9.38
N GLY A 81 -12.92 12.29 -9.17
CA GLY A 81 -13.53 11.51 -10.24
C GLY A 81 -12.52 10.74 -11.09
N GLY A 82 -11.31 10.51 -10.58
CA GLY A 82 -10.18 10.00 -11.35
C GLY A 82 -9.49 11.04 -12.24
N ASP A 83 -10.00 12.27 -12.33
CA ASP A 83 -9.33 13.38 -13.02
C ASP A 83 -8.36 14.07 -12.05
N ILE A 84 -7.19 13.47 -11.90
CA ILE A 84 -6.08 14.00 -11.08
C ILE A 84 -5.06 14.75 -11.93
N THR A 85 -5.50 15.35 -13.04
CA THR A 85 -4.68 16.27 -13.86
C THR A 85 -4.14 17.44 -13.04
N LYS A 86 -4.83 17.80 -11.95
CA LYS A 86 -4.31 18.70 -10.92
C LYS A 86 -3.57 17.90 -9.87
N PHE A 87 -2.31 17.59 -10.15
CA PHE A 87 -1.37 17.16 -9.14
C PHE A 87 -1.39 18.12 -7.95
N THR A 88 -1.78 17.62 -6.78
CA THR A 88 -1.74 18.41 -5.55
C THR A 88 -0.50 18.03 -4.74
N LYS A 89 0.10 19.02 -4.08
CA LYS A 89 1.17 18.76 -3.09
C LYS A 89 0.73 17.79 -1.99
N GLU A 90 -0.57 17.72 -1.74
CA GLU A 90 -1.18 16.79 -0.79
C GLU A 90 -1.11 15.34 -1.26
N LEU A 91 -1.47 15.05 -2.52
CA LEU A 91 -1.35 13.71 -3.11
C LEU A 91 0.10 13.21 -3.08
N ASP A 92 1.04 14.07 -3.45
CA ASP A 92 2.49 13.78 -3.40
C ASP A 92 2.97 13.48 -1.98
N ALA A 93 2.60 14.32 -1.00
CA ALA A 93 3.01 14.16 0.39
C ALA A 93 2.46 12.86 1.00
N LEU A 94 1.20 12.54 0.70
CA LEU A 94 0.58 11.29 1.15
C LEU A 94 1.24 10.08 0.49
N PHE A 95 1.50 10.13 -0.82
CA PHE A 95 2.18 9.04 -1.53
C PHE A 95 3.59 8.79 -0.98
N LYS A 96 4.38 9.86 -0.75
CA LYS A 96 5.70 9.76 -0.11
C LYS A 96 5.64 9.17 1.30
N SER A 97 4.58 9.46 2.04
CA SER A 97 4.36 8.88 3.36
C SER A 97 4.02 7.39 3.26
N LEU A 98 3.19 7.00 2.29
CA LEU A 98 2.88 5.61 1.97
C LEU A 98 4.15 4.82 1.62
N GLU A 99 5.00 5.36 0.74
CA GLU A 99 6.28 4.75 0.35
C GLU A 99 7.23 4.55 1.53
N ARG A 100 7.31 5.54 2.42
CA ARG A 100 8.15 5.44 3.62
C ARG A 100 7.71 4.28 4.50
N ILE A 101 6.40 4.13 4.73
CA ILE A 101 5.86 3.03 5.54
C ILE A 101 6.11 1.69 4.85
N VAL A 102 5.81 1.57 3.55
CA VAL A 102 6.04 0.35 2.77
C VAL A 102 7.51 -0.09 2.85
N SER A 103 8.43 0.87 2.74
CA SER A 103 9.89 0.61 2.83
C SER A 103 10.34 0.20 4.24
N SER A 104 9.54 0.49 5.27
CA SER A 104 9.81 0.11 6.67
C SER A 104 9.15 -1.21 7.09
N LEU A 105 8.35 -1.82 6.22
CA LEU A 105 7.67 -3.07 6.55
C LEU A 105 8.69 -4.19 6.82
N PRO A 106 8.42 -5.05 7.82
CA PRO A 106 9.33 -6.14 8.11
C PRO A 106 9.46 -7.07 6.90
N ALA A 107 10.69 -7.47 6.59
CA ALA A 107 10.89 -8.50 5.59
C ALA A 107 10.12 -9.77 5.99
N PRO A 108 9.51 -10.48 5.03
CA PRO A 108 8.85 -11.74 5.35
C PRO A 108 9.85 -12.72 5.95
N VAL A 109 9.48 -13.34 7.07
CA VAL A 109 10.36 -14.32 7.72
C VAL A 109 10.39 -15.59 6.88
N SER A 110 11.60 -16.07 6.55
CA SER A 110 11.80 -17.41 6.01
C SER A 110 11.55 -18.45 7.10
N LEU A 111 10.70 -19.43 6.83
CA LEU A 111 10.43 -20.52 7.78
C LEU A 111 11.50 -21.62 7.76
N GLU A 112 12.61 -21.42 7.05
CA GLU A 112 13.68 -22.41 6.88
C GLU A 112 14.64 -22.49 8.08
N ASP A 113 14.55 -21.59 9.07
CA ASP A 113 15.47 -21.54 10.21
C ASP A 113 14.93 -22.19 11.50
N ASN A 114 13.95 -23.09 11.41
CA ASN A 114 13.54 -23.93 12.54
C ASN A 114 13.66 -25.41 12.14
N GLU A 115 14.90 -25.88 11.98
CA GLU A 115 15.25 -27.30 12.11
C GLU A 115 15.21 -27.75 13.59
#